data_AF-A0A4R2BR14-F1
#
_entry.id   AF-A0A4R2BR14-F1
#
_cell.length_a   1.000
_cell.length_b   1.000
_cell.length_c   1.000
_cell.angle_alpha   90.00
_cell.angle_beta   90.00
_cell.angle_gamma   90.00
#
_symmetry.space_group_name_H-M   'P 1'
#
loop_
_entity.id
_entity.type
_entity.pdbx_description
1 polymer ?
#
loop_
_entity_poly.entity_id
_entity_poly.type
_entity_poly.pdbx_seq_one_letter_code
_entity_poly.pdbx_strand_id
1 'polypeptide(L)'
;MIGLRYSASVTARVVADEAGLWITQSGNTYGFSWPQITDASIYVLEVPPNDERVLTVEIDHVCGESLTITDDFEGFAETVAALIARRGGVAPDLAALTPADSVVQIRLAD
;
A
#
# COMPACT_ATOMS: atom_id res chain seq x y z
N MET A 1 -10.68 14.30 -32.73
CA MET A 1 -10.31 13.43 -31.59
C MET A 1 -10.08 14.34 -30.40
N ILE A 2 -11.03 14.38 -29.47
CA ILE A 2 -10.95 15.24 -28.28
C ILE A 2 -10.31 14.37 -27.20
N GLY A 3 -9.08 14.70 -26.83
CA GLY A 3 -8.37 14.06 -25.73
C GLY A 3 -9.13 14.32 -24.44
N LEU A 4 -9.82 13.29 -23.95
CA LEU A 4 -10.34 13.26 -22.59
C LEU A 4 -9.11 13.26 -21.67
N ARG A 5 -8.75 14.44 -21.18
CA ARG A 5 -7.94 14.54 -19.97
C ARG A 5 -8.82 13.96 -18.86
N TYR A 6 -8.58 12.70 -18.52
CA TYR A 6 -9.02 12.15 -17.25
C TYR A 6 -8.31 12.96 -16.18
N SER A 7 -8.99 14.00 -15.68
CA SER A 7 -8.69 14.53 -14.36
C SER A 7 -9.00 13.39 -13.40
N ALA A 8 -7.98 12.61 -13.03
CA ALA A 8 -8.13 11.53 -12.07
C ALA A 8 -8.54 12.16 -10.73
N SER A 9 -9.84 12.22 -10.47
CA SER A 9 -10.34 12.39 -9.11
C SER A 9 -9.86 11.16 -8.36
N VAL A 10 -8.82 11.31 -7.53
CA VAL A 10 -8.26 10.22 -6.71
C VAL A 10 -9.43 9.57 -5.98
N THR A 11 -9.81 8.38 -6.40
CA THR A 11 -11.04 7.71 -5.94
C THR A 11 -10.78 6.85 -4.71
N ALA A 12 -9.50 6.67 -4.37
CA ALA A 12 -9.02 5.84 -3.28
C ALA A 12 -7.98 6.59 -2.44
N ARG A 13 -8.16 6.58 -1.13
CA ARG A 13 -7.26 7.20 -0.14
C ARG A 13 -6.98 6.21 0.98
N VAL A 14 -5.75 6.19 1.46
CA VAL A 14 -5.36 5.50 2.68
C VAL A 14 -4.82 6.50 3.71
N VAL A 15 -5.14 6.29 4.97
CA VAL A 15 -4.62 7.06 6.11
C VAL A 15 -4.15 6.10 7.18
N ALA A 16 -2.91 6.26 7.63
CA ALA A 16 -2.39 5.59 8.81
C ALA A 16 -2.43 6.55 10.01
N ASP A 17 -2.97 6.09 11.14
CA ASP A 17 -2.98 6.85 12.39
C ASP A 17 -2.55 5.98 13.59
N GLU A 18 -2.74 6.49 14.80
CA GLU A 18 -2.36 5.78 16.02
C GLU A 18 -3.15 4.47 16.22
N ALA A 19 -4.39 4.40 15.71
CA ALA A 19 -5.33 3.30 15.92
C ALA A 19 -5.28 2.23 14.81
N GLY A 20 -5.03 2.63 13.56
CA GLY A 20 -4.97 1.69 12.46
C GLY A 20 -4.68 2.29 11.10
N LEU A 21 -5.09 1.54 10.08
CA LEU A 21 -5.20 1.97 8.69
C LEU A 21 -6.67 2.18 8.34
N TRP A 22 -6.93 3.26 7.61
CA TRP A 22 -8.25 3.62 7.13
C TRP A 22 -8.21 3.82 5.63
N ILE A 23 -9.05 3.10 4.91
CA ILE A 23 -9.08 3.13 3.45
C ILE A 23 -10.44 3.59 3.00
N THR A 24 -10.45 4.66 2.22
CA THR A 24 -11.64 5.22 1.60
C THR A 24 -11.59 4.94 0.12
N GLN A 25 -12.52 4.16 -0.41
CA GLN A 25 -12.66 3.90 -1.84
C GLN A 25 -14.13 3.98 -2.24
N SER A 26 -14.43 4.69 -3.34
CA SER A 26 -15.80 4.80 -3.87
C SER A 26 -16.83 5.31 -2.84
N GLY A 27 -16.38 6.16 -1.89
CA GLY A 27 -17.21 6.74 -0.84
C GLY A 27 -17.43 5.86 0.39
N ASN A 28 -16.90 4.64 0.42
CA ASN A 28 -16.92 3.77 1.60
C ASN A 28 -15.57 3.81 2.32
N THR A 29 -15.59 3.82 3.65
CA THR A 29 -14.39 3.76 4.49
C THR A 29 -14.35 2.47 5.29
N TYR A 30 -13.23 1.75 5.18
CA TYR A 30 -12.94 0.52 5.91
C TYR A 30 -11.73 0.74 6.81
N GLY A 31 -11.74 0.14 8.00
CA GLY A 31 -10.71 0.32 9.01
C GLY A 31 -10.10 -1.00 9.46
N PHE A 32 -8.78 -1.03 9.57
CA PHE A 32 -8.01 -2.16 10.07
C PHE A 32 -7.16 -1.67 11.23
N SER A 33 -7.49 -2.11 12.44
CA SER A 33 -6.69 -1.73 13.60
C SER A 33 -5.34 -2.45 13.57
N TRP A 34 -4.31 -1.82 14.14
CA TRP A 34 -2.96 -2.40 14.15
C TRP A 34 -2.88 -3.84 14.69
N PRO A 35 -3.57 -4.21 15.78
CA PRO A 35 -3.54 -5.59 16.28
C PRO A 35 -4.13 -6.62 15.31
N GLN A 36 -4.89 -6.17 14.31
CA GLN A 36 -5.48 -7.05 13.31
C GLN A 36 -4.60 -7.21 12.07
N ILE A 37 -3.55 -6.38 11.92
CA ILE A 37 -2.61 -6.46 10.81
C ILE A 37 -1.45 -7.36 11.25
N THR A 38 -1.27 -8.49 10.58
CA THR A 38 -0.25 -9.49 10.98
C THR A 38 1.05 -9.30 10.21
N ASP A 39 0.95 -8.95 8.94
CA ASP A 39 2.09 -8.77 8.05
C ASP A 39 1.75 -7.70 6.99
N ALA A 40 2.78 -7.09 6.44
CA ALA A 40 2.65 -6.24 5.28
C ALA A 40 3.83 -6.51 4.33
N SER A 41 3.55 -6.70 3.05
CA SER A 41 4.55 -6.97 2.03
C SER A 41 4.59 -5.83 1.03
N ILE A 42 5.78 -5.30 0.76
CA ILE A 42 6.00 -4.24 -0.24
C ILE A 42 6.74 -4.84 -1.44
N TYR A 43 6.20 -4.64 -2.63
CA TYR A 43 6.79 -5.13 -3.87
C TYR A 43 6.41 -4.24 -5.05
N VAL A 44 7.15 -4.38 -6.15
CA VAL A 44 6.85 -3.68 -7.40
C VAL A 44 6.27 -4.69 -8.39
N LEU A 45 5.12 -4.37 -8.94
CA LEU A 45 4.54 -5.11 -10.05
C LEU A 45 4.87 -4.40 -11.36
N GLU A 46 5.20 -5.19 -12.38
CA GLU A 46 5.21 -4.73 -13.77
C GLU A 46 3.84 -5.09 -14.37
N VAL A 47 3.11 -4.07 -14.83
CA VAL A 47 1.75 -4.24 -15.35
C VAL A 47 1.78 -4.15 -16.88
N PRO A 48 1.53 -5.26 -17.60
CA PRO A 48 1.41 -5.25 -19.05
C PRO A 48 0.18 -4.45 -19.50
N PRO A 49 0.17 -3.86 -20.72
CA PRO A 49 1.17 -4.02 -21.78
C PRO A 49 2.25 -2.94 -21.83
N ASN A 50 2.23 -1.95 -20.93
CA ASN A 50 3.11 -0.78 -21.00
C ASN A 50 4.37 -0.91 -20.13
N ASP A 51 4.56 -2.07 -19.50
CA ASP A 51 5.62 -2.33 -18.52
C ASP A 51 5.65 -1.25 -17.42
N GLU A 52 4.46 -0.79 -17.03
CA GLU A 52 4.31 0.23 -15.99
C GLU A 52 4.64 -0.39 -14.63
N ARG A 53 5.45 0.32 -13.86
CA ARG A 53 5.86 -0.11 -12.52
C ARG A 53 4.88 0.45 -11.51
N VAL A 54 4.23 -0.44 -10.78
CA VAL A 54 3.29 -0.09 -9.71
C VAL A 54 3.85 -0.58 -8.39
N LEU A 55 4.17 0.35 -7.49
CA LEU A 55 4.57 0.00 -6.14
C LEU A 55 3.32 -0.41 -5.36
N THR A 56 3.39 -1.58 -4.75
CA THR A 56 2.26 -2.26 -4.11
C THR A 56 2.60 -2.62 -2.68
N VAL A 57 1.63 -2.41 -1.79
CA VAL A 57 1.64 -2.90 -0.41
C VAL A 57 0.48 -3.89 -0.29
N GLU A 58 0.80 -5.11 0.05
CA GLU A 58 -0.18 -6.11 0.46
C GLU A 58 -0.18 -6.21 1.99
N ILE A 59 -1.36 -6.18 2.59
CA ILE A 59 -1.54 -6.18 4.04
C ILE A 59 -2.33 -7.43 4.42
N ASP A 60 -1.72 -8.28 5.23
CA ASP A 60 -2.35 -9.48 5.73
C ASP A 60 -3.09 -9.18 7.04
N HIS A 61 -4.35 -9.60 7.08
CA HIS A 61 -5.24 -9.41 8.21
C HIS A 61 -5.51 -10.74 8.95
N VAL A 62 -5.72 -10.68 10.27
CA VAL A 62 -5.99 -11.84 11.14
C VAL A 62 -7.15 -12.75 10.68
N CYS A 63 -8.09 -12.22 9.89
CA CYS A 63 -9.20 -13.01 9.33
C CYS A 63 -8.80 -13.85 8.09
N GLY A 64 -7.54 -13.78 7.65
CA GLY A 64 -7.03 -14.50 6.48
C GLY A 64 -7.31 -13.81 5.13
N GLU A 65 -7.82 -12.58 5.15
CA GLU A 65 -7.98 -11.74 3.97
C GLU A 65 -6.73 -10.86 3.80
N SER A 66 -6.30 -10.65 2.55
CA SER A 66 -5.28 -9.66 2.21
C SER A 66 -5.90 -8.45 1.54
N LEU A 67 -5.27 -7.30 1.76
CA LEU A 67 -5.68 -6.02 1.23
C LEU A 67 -4.52 -5.44 0.41
N THR A 68 -4.82 -5.00 -0.80
CA THR A 68 -3.83 -4.41 -1.70
C THR A 68 -4.00 -2.89 -1.75
N ILE A 69 -2.90 -2.16 -1.57
CA ILE A 69 -2.80 -0.71 -1.71
C ILE A 69 -1.69 -0.43 -2.72
N THR A 70 -1.97 0.44 -3.69
CA THR A 70 -1.03 0.83 -4.75
C THR A 70 -0.66 2.31 -4.63
N ASP A 71 0.44 2.70 -5.27
CA ASP A 71 1.02 4.05 -5.22
C ASP A 71 0.14 5.16 -5.81
N ASP A 72 -0.96 4.82 -6.47
CA ASP A 72 -2.00 5.74 -6.92
C ASP A 72 -2.98 6.16 -5.79
N PHE A 73 -2.96 5.51 -4.63
CA PHE A 73 -3.76 5.91 -3.48
C PHE A 73 -3.18 7.19 -2.85
N GLU A 74 -4.05 8.17 -2.58
CA GLU A 74 -3.66 9.30 -1.74
C GLU A 74 -3.23 8.79 -0.35
N GLY A 75 -2.06 9.22 0.13
CA GLY A 75 -1.51 8.81 1.43
C GLY A 75 -0.69 7.51 1.41
N PHE A 76 -0.40 6.96 0.23
CA PHE A 76 0.40 5.73 0.08
C PHE A 76 1.76 5.85 0.76
N ALA A 77 2.53 6.89 0.46
CA ALA A 77 3.89 7.05 0.99
C ALA A 77 3.91 7.18 2.52
N GLU A 78 2.97 7.95 3.08
CA GLU A 78 2.79 8.12 4.52
C GLU A 78 2.39 6.79 5.19
N THR A 79 1.56 6.00 4.53
CA THR A 79 1.14 4.69 5.02
C THR A 79 2.31 3.71 5.06
N VAL A 80 3.12 3.66 4.00
CA VAL A 80 4.35 2.86 3.97
C VAL A 80 5.29 3.28 5.10
N ALA A 81 5.49 4.58 5.30
CA ALA A 81 6.32 5.09 6.38
C ALA A 81 5.80 4.67 7.77
N ALA A 82 4.48 4.68 7.97
CA ALA A 82 3.86 4.23 9.23
C ALA A 82 4.04 2.73 9.47
N LEU A 83 3.90 1.89 8.43
CA LEU A 83 4.16 0.45 8.51
C LEU A 83 5.62 0.16 8.87
N ILE A 84 6.56 0.84 8.22
CA ILE A 84 8.00 0.72 8.50
C ILE A 84 8.31 1.17 9.93
N ALA A 85 7.77 2.32 10.36
CA ALA A 85 8.00 2.84 11.70
C ALA A 85 7.50 1.87 12.78
N ARG A 86 6.35 1.22 12.56
CA ARG A 86 5.81 0.21 13.49
C ARG A 86 6.65 -1.05 13.59
N ARG A 87 7.27 -1.50 12.49
CA ARG A 87 8.25 -2.61 12.53
C ARG A 87 9.47 -2.30 13.40
N GLY A 88 9.80 -1.02 13.58
CA GLY A 88 11.02 -0.60 14.30
C GLY A 88 12.32 -0.92 13.54
N GLY A 89 12.23 -1.18 12.23
CA GLY A 89 13.36 -1.53 11.37
C GLY A 89 13.80 -0.37 10.46
N VAL A 90 14.91 -0.56 9.76
CA VAL A 90 15.36 0.37 8.71
C VAL A 90 14.38 0.31 7.53
N ALA A 91 13.94 1.48 7.07
CA ALA A 91 13.12 1.62 5.88
C ALA A 91 13.84 1.04 4.65
N PRO A 92 13.22 0.12 3.88
CA PRO A 92 13.74 -0.22 2.56
C PRO A 92 13.75 1.01 1.65
N ASP A 93 14.75 1.12 0.78
CA ASP A 93 14.76 2.12 -0.28
C ASP A 93 13.75 1.70 -1.36
N LEU A 94 12.54 2.26 -1.29
CA LEU A 94 11.44 1.95 -2.19
C LEU A 94 11.77 2.30 -3.65
N ALA A 95 12.62 3.30 -3.89
CA ALA A 95 13.01 3.71 -5.23
C ALA A 95 13.98 2.70 -5.87
N ALA A 96 14.69 1.93 -5.06
CA ALA A 96 15.60 0.89 -5.51
C ALA A 96 14.90 -0.44 -5.82
N LEU A 97 13.64 -0.63 -5.41
CA LEU A 97 12.89 -1.87 -5.65
C LEU A 97 12.56 -2.06 -7.12
N THR A 98 13.00 -3.15 -7.72
CA THR A 98 12.65 -3.57 -9.09
C THR A 98 11.63 -4.71 -9.06
N PRO A 99 10.91 -4.96 -10.17
CA PRO A 99 10.04 -6.13 -10.27
C PRO A 99 10.79 -7.47 -10.11
N ALA A 100 12.10 -7.48 -10.36
CA ALA A 100 12.96 -8.64 -10.17
C ALA A 100 13.45 -8.82 -8.72
N ASP A 101 13.31 -7.79 -7.88
CA ASP A 101 13.65 -7.88 -6.47
C ASP A 101 12.62 -8.72 -5.71
N SER A 102 13.11 -9.45 -4.71
CA SER A 102 12.24 -10.22 -3.83
C SER A 102 11.38 -9.27 -2.99
N VAL A 103 10.12 -9.68 -2.74
CA VAL A 103 9.16 -8.99 -1.87
C VAL A 103 9.83 -8.55 -0.56
N VAL A 104 9.68 -7.28 -0.18
CA VAL A 104 10.12 -6.78 1.13
C VAL A 104 9.01 -7.04 2.14
N GLN A 105 9.20 -8.05 2.98
CA GLN A 105 8.26 -8.35 4.06
C GLN A 105 8.51 -7.46 5.29
N ILE A 106 7.43 -6.87 5.78
CA ILE A 106 7.31 -6.09 7.00
C ILE A 106 6.43 -6.89 7.95
N ARG A 107 7.07 -7.70 8.80
CA ARG A 107 6.38 -8.37 9.89
C ARG A 107 6.01 -7.36 10.96
N LEU A 108 4.73 -7.31 11.33
CA LEU A 108 4.19 -6.33 12.29
C LEU A 108 3.75 -6.96 13.60
N ALA A 109 3.60 -8.29 13.65
CA ALA A 109 3.24 -9.04 14.85
C ALA A 109 4.39 -9.93 15.37
N ASP A 110 4.52 -9.95 16.71
CA ASP A 110 4.94 -11.09 17.53
C ASP A 110 3.76 -11.44 18.47
#